data_AF-A0A2V8D3F7-F1
#
_entry.id   AF-A0A2V8D3F7-F1
#
_cell.length_a   1.000
_cell.length_b   1.000
_cell.length_c   1.000
_cell.angle_alpha   90.00
_cell.angle_beta   90.00
_cell.angle_gamma   90.00
#
_symmetry.space_group_name_H-M   'P 1'
#
loop_
_entity.id
_entity.type
_entity.pdbx_description
1 polymer ?
#
loop_
_entity_poly.entity_id
_entity_poly.type
_entity_poly.pdbx_seq_one_letter_code
_entity_poly.pdbx_strand_id
1 'polypeptide(L)'
;MSGDWSARTTYGNPAPFVQFWASGGSTASGEILVTATGAAFYFKSVDLYSSTTPIPYTIKGMRNSSTVFSVANTLPNTFGNFRTVASPNAADAIDTLSITLTNAAAACCRNPMGLDTIVLTSTPSTPPTTPTAFSLSGQVTDSASGAGISGATVFIADGPNAGRSTRTDAAGNYSLAELLQSGFTVNMSASN
;
A
#
# COMPACT_ATOMS: atom_id res chain seq x y z
N MET A 1 1.71 26.46 -7.04
CA MET A 1 3.09 26.97 -6.85
C MET A 1 3.87 25.88 -6.13
N SER A 2 4.94 25.36 -6.72
CA SER A 2 5.83 24.41 -6.04
C SER A 2 6.48 25.11 -4.84
N GLY A 3 6.44 24.49 -3.67
CA GLY A 3 7.17 24.96 -2.48
C GLY A 3 8.68 24.97 -2.71
N ASP A 4 9.41 25.65 -1.82
CA ASP A 4 10.88 25.71 -1.85
C ASP A 4 11.46 24.28 -1.84
N TRP A 5 12.21 23.93 -2.89
CA TRP A 5 12.85 22.63 -3.03
C TRP A 5 14.37 22.73 -2.90
N SER A 6 15.00 21.68 -2.41
CA SER A 6 16.45 21.54 -2.32
C SER A 6 16.88 20.08 -2.44
N ALA A 7 18.05 19.82 -3.02
CA ALA A 7 18.66 18.49 -2.96
C ALA A 7 19.44 18.35 -1.65
N ARG A 8 19.15 17.30 -0.88
CA ARG A 8 19.87 16.95 0.34
C ARG A 8 20.91 15.89 -0.01
N THR A 9 22.18 16.29 -0.10
CA THR A 9 23.25 15.43 -0.60
C THR A 9 23.82 14.43 0.41
N THR A 10 23.57 14.65 1.70
CA THR A 10 24.07 13.80 2.79
C THR A 10 22.98 12.96 3.45
N TYR A 11 21.78 12.95 2.89
CA TYR A 11 20.63 12.22 3.42
C TYR A 11 19.80 11.66 2.24
N GLY A 12 19.12 10.53 2.45
CA GLY A 12 18.37 9.82 1.40
C GLY A 12 18.34 8.31 1.63
N ASN A 13 17.79 7.58 0.69
CA ASN A 13 17.71 6.12 0.69
C ASN A 13 18.03 5.53 -0.71
N PRO A 14 19.29 5.59 -1.18
CA PRO A 14 20.45 6.28 -0.60
C PRO A 14 20.49 7.78 -0.94
N ALA A 15 21.36 8.57 -0.30
CA ALA A 15 21.52 9.99 -0.66
C ALA A 15 21.92 10.18 -2.14
N PRO A 16 21.46 11.25 -2.82
CA PRO A 16 20.66 12.38 -2.32
C PRO A 16 19.14 12.18 -2.45
N PHE A 17 18.34 12.92 -1.65
CA PHE A 17 16.90 13.05 -1.89
C PHE A 17 16.46 14.49 -2.22
N VAL A 18 15.31 14.61 -2.88
CA VAL A 18 14.67 15.92 -3.14
C VAL A 18 13.76 16.28 -1.98
N GLN A 19 14.06 17.40 -1.33
CA GLN A 19 13.36 17.90 -0.15
C GLN A 19 12.55 19.15 -0.50
N PHE A 20 11.30 19.20 -0.02
CA PHE A 20 10.44 20.37 0.01
C PHE A 20 10.21 20.83 1.45
N TRP A 21 10.02 22.12 1.65
CA TRP A 21 9.73 22.70 2.96
C TRP A 21 8.32 23.25 3.09
N ALA A 22 7.66 22.93 4.21
CA ALA A 22 6.48 23.63 4.68
C ALA A 22 6.86 24.54 5.86
N SER A 23 6.49 25.82 5.79
CA SER A 23 6.60 26.77 6.89
C SER A 23 5.65 26.41 8.02
N GLY A 24 6.00 26.76 9.27
CA GLY A 24 5.15 26.49 10.43
C GLY A 24 3.75 27.06 10.27
N GLY A 25 2.73 26.24 10.53
CA GLY A 25 1.32 26.61 10.42
C GLY A 25 0.80 26.76 8.99
N SER A 26 1.59 26.34 8.00
CA SER A 26 1.25 26.43 6.58
C SER A 26 1.19 25.05 5.93
N THR A 27 0.42 24.96 4.84
CA THR A 27 0.43 23.82 3.94
C THR A 27 1.25 24.16 2.71
N ALA A 28 2.25 23.34 2.39
CA ALA A 28 3.02 23.44 1.16
C ALA A 28 2.82 22.21 0.29
N SER A 29 2.94 22.39 -1.03
CA SER A 29 2.94 21.30 -2.00
C SER A 29 4.24 21.33 -2.80
N GLY A 30 4.84 20.16 -3.01
CA GLY A 30 5.99 19.97 -3.89
C GLY A 30 5.60 19.08 -5.05
N GLU A 31 6.09 19.38 -6.26
CA GLU A 31 5.83 18.57 -7.45
C GLU A 31 7.14 18.25 -8.16
N ILE A 32 7.30 16.97 -8.54
CA ILE A 32 8.33 16.53 -9.47
C ILE A 32 7.67 16.02 -10.73
N LEU A 33 8.11 16.56 -11.86
CA LEU A 33 7.72 16.13 -13.19
C LEU A 33 8.90 15.44 -13.87
N VAL A 34 8.71 14.19 -14.28
CA VAL A 34 9.67 13.43 -15.09
C VAL A 34 9.10 13.25 -16.48
N THR A 35 9.85 13.63 -17.51
CA THR A 35 9.46 13.49 -18.92
C THR A 35 10.53 12.73 -19.69
N ALA A 36 10.11 11.96 -20.70
CA ALA A 36 11.02 11.21 -21.57
C ALA A 36 10.96 11.66 -23.03
N THR A 37 10.66 12.95 -23.28
CA THR A 37 10.61 13.54 -24.64
C THR A 37 9.73 12.73 -25.62
N GLY A 38 8.63 12.15 -25.13
CA GLY A 38 7.70 11.33 -25.91
C GLY A 38 8.01 9.83 -25.96
N ALA A 39 9.17 9.38 -25.47
CA ALA A 39 9.45 7.95 -25.31
C ALA A 39 8.62 7.37 -24.15
N ALA A 40 8.13 6.15 -24.32
CA ALA A 40 7.39 5.47 -23.27
C ALA A 40 8.32 4.90 -22.19
N PHE A 41 7.90 5.00 -20.93
CA PHE A 41 8.46 4.35 -19.76
C PHE A 41 7.35 3.89 -18.82
N TYR A 42 7.72 3.14 -17.78
CA TYR A 42 6.80 2.57 -16.82
C TYR A 42 7.24 2.92 -15.39
N PHE A 43 6.34 3.47 -14.59
CA PHE A 43 6.62 3.83 -13.20
C PHE A 43 6.46 2.60 -12.28
N LYS A 44 7.52 2.25 -11.54
CA LYS A 44 7.52 1.11 -10.60
C LYS A 44 7.27 1.53 -9.17
N SER A 45 8.00 2.53 -8.69
CA SER A 45 7.97 2.93 -7.29
C SER A 45 8.69 4.25 -7.07
N VAL A 46 8.40 4.87 -5.93
CA VAL A 46 9.14 6.02 -5.40
C VAL A 46 9.28 5.86 -3.88
N ASP A 47 10.39 6.30 -3.31
CA ASP A 47 10.53 6.41 -1.87
C ASP A 47 10.05 7.79 -1.42
N LEU A 48 9.14 7.84 -0.46
CA LEU A 48 8.62 9.09 0.11
C LEU A 48 9.11 9.30 1.54
N TYR A 49 9.33 10.57 1.90
CA TYR A 49 9.88 11.01 3.18
C TYR A 49 9.05 12.11 3.80
N SER A 50 8.76 12.00 5.11
CA SER A 50 8.26 13.05 6.00
C SER A 50 9.04 13.08 7.30
N SER A 51 9.17 14.25 7.92
CA SER A 51 9.69 14.32 9.29
C SER A 51 8.59 14.08 10.33
N THR A 52 7.51 14.88 10.33
CA THR A 52 6.56 14.89 11.46
C THR A 52 5.08 14.67 11.10
N THR A 53 4.73 14.56 9.81
CA THR A 53 3.32 14.51 9.37
C THR A 53 3.05 13.35 8.41
N PRO A 54 1.84 12.81 8.36
CA PRO A 54 1.40 12.03 7.21
C PRO A 54 1.51 12.89 5.93
N ILE A 55 1.82 12.25 4.81
CA ILE A 55 1.99 12.94 3.52
C ILE A 55 0.88 12.51 2.57
N PRO A 56 -0.12 13.37 2.32
CA PRO A 56 -0.94 13.27 1.13
C PRO A 56 -0.07 13.38 -0.12
N TYR A 57 -0.26 12.44 -1.05
CA TYR A 57 0.42 12.45 -2.33
C TYR A 57 -0.55 12.17 -3.48
N THR A 58 -0.15 12.61 -4.66
CA THR A 58 -0.80 12.25 -5.92
C THR A 58 0.27 11.91 -6.95
N ILE A 59 0.18 10.72 -7.54
CA ILE A 59 1.07 10.25 -8.61
C ILE A 59 0.23 10.11 -9.87
N LYS A 60 0.59 10.84 -10.91
CA LYS A 60 -0.08 10.84 -12.21
C LYS A 60 0.87 10.39 -13.30
N GLY A 61 0.45 9.38 -14.04
CA GLY A 61 1.09 8.96 -15.27
C GLY A 61 0.31 9.51 -16.47
N MET A 62 0.99 10.14 -17.41
CA MET A 62 0.39 10.70 -18.62
C MET A 62 1.10 10.19 -19.88
N ARG A 63 0.36 10.10 -20.97
CA ARG A 63 0.86 9.78 -22.30
C ARG A 63 0.24 10.73 -23.31
N ASN A 64 1.07 11.41 -24.08
CA ASN A 64 0.68 12.46 -25.02
C ASN A 64 -0.26 13.49 -24.35
N SER A 65 0.10 13.93 -23.15
CA SER A 65 -0.69 14.85 -22.30
C SER A 65 -2.03 14.31 -21.78
N SER A 66 -2.45 13.09 -22.14
CA SER A 66 -3.63 12.45 -21.56
C SER A 66 -3.26 11.66 -20.31
N THR A 67 -4.07 11.76 -19.25
CA THR A 67 -3.85 10.97 -18.02
C THR A 67 -4.16 9.50 -18.28
N VAL A 68 -3.16 8.65 -18.05
CA VAL A 68 -3.29 7.19 -18.11
C VAL A 68 -3.72 6.64 -16.75
N PHE A 69 -3.11 7.13 -15.68
CA PHE A 69 -3.49 6.79 -14.31
C PHE A 69 -3.29 7.97 -13.36
N SER A 70 -4.04 7.97 -12.26
CA SER A 70 -3.89 8.93 -11.16
C SER A 70 -4.14 8.22 -9.85
N VAL A 71 -3.12 8.11 -9.01
CA VAL A 71 -3.19 7.50 -7.68
C VAL A 71 -3.06 8.60 -6.64
N ALA A 72 -4.06 8.74 -5.78
CA ALA A 72 -4.03 9.66 -4.65
C ALA A 72 -4.20 8.88 -3.34
N ASN A 73 -3.32 9.12 -2.36
CA ASN A 73 -3.41 8.50 -1.03
C ASN A 73 -2.65 9.35 -0.01
N THR A 74 -2.69 8.96 1.27
CA THR A 74 -1.89 9.54 2.34
C THR A 74 -0.97 8.48 2.92
N LEU A 75 0.34 8.72 2.82
CA LEU A 75 1.33 7.88 3.49
C LEU A 75 1.38 8.27 4.97
N PRO A 76 1.28 7.31 5.93
CA PRO A 76 1.52 7.58 7.33
C PRO A 76 2.90 8.21 7.56
N ASN A 77 3.06 8.97 8.64
CA ASN A 77 4.32 9.64 8.94
C ASN A 77 5.49 8.63 8.90
N THR A 78 6.56 8.99 8.20
CA THR A 78 7.77 8.16 8.08
C THR A 78 8.78 8.45 9.19
N PHE A 79 8.57 9.49 10.00
CA PHE A 79 9.44 9.85 11.15
C PHE A 79 10.90 10.03 10.75
N GLY A 80 11.14 10.68 9.62
CA GLY A 80 12.48 10.90 9.09
C GLY A 80 13.01 9.75 8.23
N ASN A 81 12.35 8.60 8.16
CA ASN A 81 12.73 7.51 7.26
C ASN A 81 12.11 7.67 5.87
N PHE A 82 12.46 6.76 4.97
CA PHE A 82 11.86 6.64 3.64
C PHE A 82 10.93 5.43 3.61
N ARG A 83 9.81 5.53 2.89
CA ARG A 83 8.93 4.39 2.61
C ARG A 83 8.67 4.30 1.12
N THR A 84 8.89 3.10 0.58
CA THR A 84 8.59 2.79 -0.81
C THR A 84 7.09 2.75 -1.06
N VAL A 85 6.64 3.55 -2.01
CA VAL A 85 5.30 3.50 -2.59
C VAL A 85 5.42 2.82 -3.94
N ALA A 86 4.93 1.58 -4.03
CA ALA A 86 4.86 0.85 -5.29
C ALA A 86 3.70 1.35 -6.15
N SER A 87 3.90 1.33 -7.46
CA SER A 87 2.87 1.67 -8.45
C SER A 87 1.91 0.49 -8.64
N PRO A 88 0.59 0.68 -8.45
CA PRO A 88 -0.40 -0.30 -8.87
C PRO A 88 -0.56 -0.34 -10.41
N ASN A 89 0.01 0.64 -11.12
CA ASN A 89 -0.10 0.87 -12.56
C ASN A 89 1.24 0.58 -13.28
N ALA A 90 2.04 -0.34 -12.74
CA ALA A 90 3.40 -0.61 -13.20
C ALA A 90 3.53 -1.19 -14.62
N ALA A 91 2.42 -1.56 -15.25
CA ALA A 91 2.33 -2.03 -16.63
C ALA A 91 1.82 -0.95 -17.60
N ASP A 92 1.39 0.21 -17.10
CA ASP A 92 0.81 1.28 -17.91
C ASP A 92 1.92 2.18 -18.48
N ALA A 93 1.97 2.27 -19.80
CA ALA A 93 2.98 3.06 -20.51
C ALA A 93 2.67 4.56 -20.46
N ILE A 94 3.66 5.35 -20.04
CA ILE A 94 3.57 6.82 -19.89
C ILE A 94 4.79 7.49 -20.50
N ASP A 95 4.69 8.76 -20.87
CA ASP A 95 5.83 9.60 -21.29
C ASP A 95 6.11 10.76 -20.32
N THR A 96 5.22 10.91 -19.33
CA THR A 96 5.28 11.94 -18.30
C THR A 96 4.77 11.36 -16.97
N LEU A 97 5.52 11.58 -15.90
CA LEU A 97 5.15 11.23 -14.53
C LEU A 97 5.15 12.50 -13.68
N SER A 98 4.04 12.84 -13.06
CA SER A 98 3.94 13.88 -12.04
C SER A 98 3.76 13.24 -10.67
N ILE A 99 4.59 13.61 -9.71
CA ILE A 99 4.48 13.21 -8.29
C ILE A 99 4.32 14.48 -7.48
N THR A 100 3.15 14.67 -6.90
CA THR A 100 2.83 15.78 -6.00
C THR A 100 2.77 15.28 -4.57
N LEU A 101 3.45 15.96 -3.65
CA LEU A 101 3.38 15.76 -2.21
C LEU A 101 2.78 17.00 -1.56
N THR A 102 2.04 16.82 -0.47
CA THR A 102 1.53 17.93 0.34
C THR A 102 1.91 17.74 1.81
N ASN A 103 2.26 18.82 2.48
CA ASN A 103 2.65 18.81 3.88
C ASN A 103 2.03 20.00 4.62
N ALA A 104 1.15 19.69 5.57
CA ALA A 104 0.56 20.65 6.49
C ALA A 104 1.38 20.68 7.79
N ALA A 105 2.33 21.60 7.88
CA ALA A 105 3.23 21.69 9.03
C ALA A 105 2.52 22.22 10.28
N ALA A 106 2.94 21.74 11.45
CA ALA A 106 2.49 22.28 12.72
C ALA A 106 2.88 23.76 12.87
N ALA A 107 2.12 24.53 13.67
CA ALA A 107 2.35 25.97 13.86
C ALA A 107 3.76 26.31 14.36
N CYS A 108 4.37 25.45 15.18
CA CYS A 108 5.59 25.75 15.91
C CYS A 108 6.88 25.64 15.09
N CYS A 109 6.89 24.93 13.96
CA CYS A 109 8.14 24.64 13.27
C CYS A 109 7.97 24.30 11.79
N ARG A 110 9.05 24.50 11.04
CA ARG A 110 9.13 24.03 9.65
C ARG A 110 9.17 22.51 9.61
N ASN A 111 8.48 21.92 8.65
CA ASN A 111 8.47 20.48 8.46
C ASN A 111 8.92 20.14 7.03
N PRO A 112 9.94 19.30 6.84
CA PRO A 112 10.31 18.84 5.52
C PRO A 112 9.49 17.62 5.09
N MET A 113 9.21 17.55 3.79
CA MET A 113 8.78 16.35 3.08
C MET A 113 9.66 16.15 1.85
N GLY A 114 9.59 15.00 1.19
CA GLY A 114 10.41 14.77 0.01
C GLY A 114 10.21 13.41 -0.62
N LEU A 115 10.97 13.18 -1.67
CA LEU A 115 11.03 11.91 -2.36
C LEU A 115 12.45 11.55 -2.77
N ASP A 116 12.66 10.27 -2.97
CA ASP A 116 13.91 9.66 -3.42
C ASP A 116 13.61 8.44 -4.31
N THR A 117 14.64 7.92 -4.99
CA THR A 117 14.62 6.61 -5.66
C THR A 117 13.36 6.41 -6.52
N ILE A 118 13.14 7.30 -7.49
CA ILE A 118 12.09 7.11 -8.51
C ILE A 118 12.57 5.99 -9.44
N VAL A 119 11.91 4.84 -9.38
CA VAL A 119 12.24 3.68 -10.21
C VAL A 119 11.34 3.66 -11.44
N LEU A 120 11.98 3.77 -12.61
CA LEU A 120 11.35 3.68 -13.92
C LEU A 120 11.94 2.51 -14.70
N THR A 121 11.15 1.88 -15.56
CA THR A 121 11.61 0.82 -16.47
C THR A 121 11.23 1.12 -17.91
N SER A 122 11.98 0.54 -18.86
CA SER A 122 11.68 0.61 -20.30
C SER A 122 10.69 -0.44 -20.76
N THR A 123 10.41 -1.43 -19.92
CA THR A 123 9.45 -2.51 -20.16
C THR A 123 8.38 -2.54 -19.08
N PRO A 124 7.16 -3.00 -19.39
CA PRO A 124 6.13 -3.19 -18.38
C PRO A 124 6.57 -4.28 -17.41
N SER A 125 6.13 -4.18 -16.16
CA SER A 125 6.16 -5.33 -15.25
C SER A 125 4.85 -5.38 -14.50
N THR A 126 4.51 -6.58 -14.06
CA THR A 126 3.37 -6.83 -13.19
C THR A 126 3.50 -6.00 -11.92
N PRO A 127 2.44 -5.26 -11.53
CA PRO A 127 2.38 -4.64 -10.21
C PRO A 127 2.55 -5.71 -9.13
N PRO A 128 3.17 -5.38 -7.98
CA PRO A 128 3.13 -6.25 -6.82
C PRO A 128 1.67 -6.47 -6.44
N THR A 129 1.17 -7.69 -6.57
CA THR A 129 -0.12 -8.06 -6.02
C THR A 129 0.07 -8.22 -4.52
N THR A 130 -0.39 -7.25 -3.72
CA THR A 130 -0.61 -7.51 -2.29
C THR A 130 -1.56 -8.71 -2.22
N PRO A 131 -1.17 -9.85 -1.61
CA PRO A 131 -2.06 -10.98 -1.49
C PRO A 131 -3.29 -10.53 -0.70
N THR A 132 -4.45 -10.49 -1.33
CA THR A 132 -5.70 -10.28 -0.60
C THR A 132 -5.94 -11.54 0.22
N ALA A 133 -5.63 -11.45 1.51
CA ALA A 133 -5.98 -12.45 2.51
C ALA A 133 -7.46 -12.30 2.87
N PHE A 134 -8.20 -13.40 2.79
CA PHE A 134 -9.61 -13.48 3.19
C PHE A 134 -9.74 -14.18 4.55
N SER A 135 -10.84 -13.93 5.24
CA SER A 135 -11.21 -14.66 6.45
C SER A 135 -12.48 -15.47 6.23
N LEU A 136 -12.47 -16.75 6.64
CA LEU A 136 -13.65 -17.60 6.73
C LEU A 136 -14.06 -17.72 8.19
N SER A 137 -15.26 -17.28 8.53
CA SER A 137 -15.84 -17.39 9.87
C SER A 137 -17.23 -17.97 9.84
N GLY A 138 -17.61 -18.66 10.91
CA GLY A 138 -18.95 -19.23 11.06
C GLY A 138 -19.16 -19.82 12.44
N GLN A 139 -20.22 -20.62 12.58
CA GLN A 139 -20.57 -21.31 13.82
C GLN A 139 -20.88 -22.77 13.54
N VAL A 140 -20.43 -23.68 14.41
CA VAL A 140 -20.78 -25.10 14.39
C VAL A 140 -21.76 -25.36 15.53
N THR A 141 -22.93 -25.90 15.22
CA THR A 141 -24.00 -26.16 16.19
C THR A 141 -24.46 -27.62 16.17
N ASP A 142 -24.97 -28.06 17.32
CA ASP A 142 -25.68 -29.32 17.46
C ASP A 142 -27.10 -29.19 16.89
N SER A 143 -27.52 -30.16 16.08
CA SER A 143 -28.79 -30.06 15.34
C SER A 143 -30.02 -30.30 16.21
N ALA A 144 -29.89 -31.01 17.34
CA ALA A 144 -31.01 -31.32 18.22
C ALA A 144 -31.31 -30.18 19.20
N SER A 145 -30.27 -29.56 19.74
CA SER A 145 -30.36 -28.52 20.77
C SER A 145 -30.15 -27.10 20.23
N GLY A 146 -29.52 -26.95 19.06
CA GLY A 146 -29.07 -25.66 18.54
C GLY A 146 -27.85 -25.09 19.30
N ALA A 147 -27.32 -25.80 20.30
CA ALA A 147 -26.18 -25.35 21.08
C ALA A 147 -24.90 -25.33 20.24
N GLY A 148 -24.02 -24.37 20.50
CA GLY A 148 -22.70 -24.33 19.86
C GLY A 148 -21.82 -25.50 20.29
N ILE A 149 -21.16 -26.16 19.34
CA ILE A 149 -20.24 -27.27 19.63
C ILE A 149 -18.86 -26.69 19.89
N SER A 150 -18.36 -26.82 21.12
CA SER A 150 -17.02 -26.36 21.48
C SER A 150 -15.93 -27.36 21.10
N GLY A 151 -14.78 -26.85 20.63
CA GLY A 151 -13.62 -27.68 20.30
C GLY A 151 -13.75 -28.49 19.01
N ALA A 152 -14.81 -28.27 18.21
CA ALA A 152 -14.93 -28.85 16.88
C ALA A 152 -13.78 -28.35 16.00
N THR A 153 -13.12 -29.26 15.31
CA THR A 153 -12.05 -28.94 14.37
C THR A 153 -12.65 -28.58 13.03
N VAL A 154 -12.28 -27.40 12.51
CA VAL A 154 -12.60 -26.93 11.16
C VAL A 154 -11.32 -26.99 10.34
N PHE A 155 -11.29 -27.79 9.27
CA PHE A 155 -10.09 -28.08 8.48
C PHE A 155 -10.36 -27.87 6.99
N ILE A 156 -9.44 -27.20 6.28
CA ILE A 156 -9.50 -27.05 4.83
C ILE A 156 -8.76 -28.22 4.17
N ALA A 157 -9.49 -28.99 3.36
CA ALA A 157 -9.01 -30.26 2.83
C ALA A 157 -8.21 -30.14 1.52
N ASP A 158 -8.50 -29.12 0.71
CA ASP A 158 -7.95 -28.96 -0.64
C ASP A 158 -7.70 -27.49 -1.00
N GLY A 159 -7.20 -27.29 -2.23
CA GLY A 159 -6.87 -25.97 -2.75
C GLY A 159 -5.61 -25.35 -2.12
N PRO A 160 -5.34 -24.07 -2.44
CA PRO A 160 -4.14 -23.37 -1.96
C PRO A 160 -4.15 -23.10 -0.44
N ASN A 161 -5.28 -23.33 0.23
CA ASN A 161 -5.43 -23.22 1.68
C ASN A 161 -5.43 -24.58 2.40
N ALA A 162 -5.17 -25.69 1.70
CA ALA A 162 -5.17 -27.03 2.28
C ALA A 162 -4.24 -27.13 3.49
N GLY A 163 -4.69 -27.84 4.53
CA GLY A 163 -3.93 -28.02 5.77
C GLY A 163 -4.21 -26.97 6.85
N ARG A 164 -4.86 -25.85 6.50
CA ARG A 164 -5.27 -24.83 7.47
C ARG A 164 -6.40 -25.36 8.35
N SER A 165 -6.32 -25.12 9.66
CA SER A 165 -7.36 -25.50 10.60
C SER A 165 -7.52 -24.49 11.74
N THR A 166 -8.70 -24.55 12.37
CA THR A 166 -8.98 -23.86 13.64
C THR A 166 -9.91 -24.74 14.48
N ARG A 167 -10.14 -24.35 15.74
CA ARG A 167 -11.14 -24.96 16.61
C ARG A 167 -12.22 -23.96 16.98
N THR A 168 -13.44 -24.46 17.15
CA THR A 168 -14.54 -23.64 17.62
C THR A 168 -14.39 -23.26 19.10
N ASP A 169 -14.84 -22.06 19.45
CA ASP A 169 -14.87 -21.56 20.83
C ASP A 169 -16.00 -22.20 21.68
N ALA A 170 -16.24 -21.71 22.89
CA ALA A 170 -17.30 -22.22 23.78
C ALA A 170 -18.73 -22.04 23.23
N ALA A 171 -18.93 -21.07 22.33
CA ALA A 171 -20.20 -20.81 21.67
C ALA A 171 -20.29 -21.44 20.27
N GLY A 172 -19.29 -22.24 19.87
CA GLY A 172 -19.25 -22.89 18.56
C GLY A 172 -18.72 -22.01 17.43
N ASN A 173 -18.26 -20.78 17.70
CA ASN A 173 -17.77 -19.88 16.64
C ASN A 173 -16.35 -20.24 16.22
N TYR A 174 -16.05 -20.05 14.94
CA TYR A 174 -14.72 -20.21 14.40
C TYR A 174 -14.35 -19.06 13.45
N SER A 175 -13.03 -18.82 13.32
CA SER A 175 -12.46 -17.91 12.33
C SER A 175 -11.12 -18.45 11.84
N LEU A 176 -10.96 -18.53 10.51
CA LEU A 176 -9.71 -18.79 9.81
C LEU A 176 -9.35 -17.54 8.98
N ALA A 177 -8.28 -16.85 9.35
CA ALA A 177 -7.78 -15.70 8.61
C ALA A 177 -6.75 -16.09 7.54
N GLU A 178 -6.29 -15.11 6.76
CA GLU A 178 -5.18 -15.26 5.81
C GLU A 178 -5.37 -16.40 4.80
N LEU A 179 -6.58 -16.52 4.28
CA LEU A 179 -6.90 -17.47 3.21
C LEU A 179 -6.68 -16.81 1.86
N LEU A 180 -6.08 -17.55 0.93
CA LEU A 180 -6.03 -17.18 -0.47
C LEU A 180 -7.41 -17.36 -1.11
N GLN A 181 -7.78 -16.48 -2.05
CA GLN A 181 -9.05 -16.62 -2.76
C GLN A 181 -9.06 -17.90 -3.59
N SER A 182 -9.92 -18.85 -3.24
CA SER A 182 -10.09 -20.09 -4.00
C SER A 182 -11.38 -20.79 -3.59
N GLY A 183 -11.85 -21.70 -4.44
CA GLY A 183 -12.80 -22.72 -4.03
C GLY A 183 -12.07 -23.83 -3.27
N PHE A 184 -12.62 -24.25 -2.13
CA PHE A 184 -12.06 -25.35 -1.33
C PHE A 184 -13.16 -26.06 -0.52
N THR A 185 -12.84 -27.27 -0.08
CA THR A 185 -13.65 -28.13 0.76
C THR A 185 -13.29 -27.93 2.23
N VAL A 186 -14.31 -27.73 3.08
CA VAL A 186 -14.14 -27.61 4.54
C VAL A 186 -14.71 -28.85 5.21
N ASN A 187 -13.86 -29.54 5.98
CA ASN A 187 -14.25 -30.66 6.82
C ASN A 187 -14.39 -30.19 8.26
N MET A 188 -15.49 -30.59 8.91
CA MET A 188 -15.75 -30.30 10.31
C MET A 188 -15.86 -31.61 11.08
N SER A 189 -15.16 -31.71 12.22
CA SER A 189 -15.21 -32.90 13.08
C SER A 189 -15.26 -32.49 14.54
N ALA A 190 -16.15 -33.12 15.31
CA ALA A 190 -16.24 -32.97 16.75
C ALA A 190 -16.19 -34.34 17.43
N SER A 191 -15.76 -34.38 18.69
CA SER A 191 -15.91 -35.59 19.52
C SER A 191 -17.35 -35.67 20.00
N ASN A 192 -17.93 -36.87 19.98
CA ASN A 192 -19.28 -37.16 20.47
C ASN A 192 -19.25 -37.45 21.97
#